data_AF-A0A094ZMX3-F1
#
_entry.id   AF-A0A094ZMX3-F1
#
_cell.length_a   1.000
_cell.length_b   1.000
_cell.length_c   1.000
_cell.angle_alpha   90.00
_cell.angle_beta   90.00
_cell.angle_gamma   90.00
#
_symmetry.space_group_name_H-M   'P 1'
#
loop_
_entity.id
_entity.type
_entity.pdbx_description
1 polymer ?
#
loop_
_entity_poly.entity_id
_entity_poly.type
_entity_poly.pdbx_seq_one_letter_code
_entity_poly.pdbx_strand_id
1 'polypeptide(L)'
;MRDLTASQLGRLIKVRAQVVRAHPIHPELLLGTFRCSECKIVIRNVEQPFKYTQPTVCFNPQCGNRLKFELLTNESKFVDFQKVRVQETQSELPRGSIPRNLEVILRADTVDLAQPGDRCEFIGTLIVIPDVGQLATPGDRSLEGKPLRGRDNQEIGGVTGLKALGVRELSYRTAFLACTVIPSNGRYLPSDELEESDAISYEALSKRLTPSELDTICQMSQDRKLLTNMCRSLFPTIHGADEVKKGILLMLCGGVPKITEEKTHLRGDLNVCLVGDPSTAKSQFLKHVEKFSPRAVYTSGKASSAAGLTAAVVRDEESFEFVIEAGALMLADNIVDYAIARSIVDLHMGRHGAEDTHTIYSVDNIRRYIAFARCFKPKISGEAMECMVEEYKKMRQRDASSGTKSAWRITVRQLESLVRLSEATARLHCADTVTQAHVREAFALLNKSIIRVEQPDINLEEEDQHQLTDASETPVIDQPTTETNTTAGHLRVTYDEYRRIASLLILRARNWCETLATDSESDQTPGAPKRSELVNWYLEEVVDEFETEAQLAEVKLLVERIIDRLIKKDNILITIGGTGLDASADTADPYIVVHPNYVE
;
A
#
# COMPACT_ATOMS: atom_id res chain seq x y z
N MET A 1 4.50 -25.25 -11.90
CA MET A 1 4.00 -25.47 -13.29
C MET A 1 5.03 -26.10 -14.24
N ARG A 2 6.33 -26.00 -13.95
CA ARG A 2 7.40 -26.45 -14.86
C ARG A 2 7.53 -27.95 -15.07
N ASP A 3 7.01 -28.76 -14.15
CA ASP A 3 7.07 -30.23 -14.22
C ASP A 3 6.06 -30.85 -15.20
N LEU A 4 5.18 -30.02 -15.77
CA LEU A 4 4.19 -30.43 -16.77
C LEU A 4 4.91 -30.84 -18.06
N THR A 5 4.99 -32.15 -18.27
CA THR A 5 5.62 -32.80 -19.43
C THR A 5 4.61 -33.65 -20.18
N ALA A 6 4.91 -34.01 -21.44
CA ALA A 6 4.00 -34.79 -22.28
C ALA A 6 3.67 -36.18 -21.70
N SER A 7 4.51 -36.73 -20.81
CA SER A 7 4.27 -38.00 -20.12
C SER A 7 3.10 -37.94 -19.12
N GLN A 8 2.67 -36.73 -18.75
CA GLN A 8 1.60 -36.50 -17.78
C GLN A 8 0.23 -36.22 -18.44
N LEU A 9 0.15 -36.30 -19.76
CA LEU A 9 -1.12 -36.23 -20.48
C LEU A 9 -2.09 -37.33 -20.00
N GLY A 10 -3.34 -36.95 -19.76
CA GLY A 10 -4.36 -37.90 -19.30
C GLY A 10 -4.27 -38.30 -17.81
N ARG A 11 -3.31 -37.77 -17.04
CA ARG A 11 -3.21 -38.02 -15.59
C ARG A 11 -3.88 -36.91 -14.79
N LEU A 12 -4.41 -37.27 -13.62
CA LEU A 12 -4.90 -36.30 -12.65
C LEU A 12 -3.69 -35.63 -11.97
N ILE A 13 -3.55 -34.33 -12.17
CA ILE A 13 -2.47 -33.50 -11.65
C ILE A 13 -3.10 -32.38 -10.84
N LYS A 14 -2.39 -31.94 -9.82
CA LYS A 14 -2.70 -30.73 -9.07
C LYS A 14 -1.74 -29.63 -9.47
N VAL A 15 -2.28 -28.51 -9.95
CA VAL A 15 -1.52 -27.33 -10.36
C VAL A 15 -1.86 -26.18 -9.44
N ARG A 16 -0.87 -25.62 -8.76
CA ARG A 16 -0.99 -24.38 -7.99
C ARG A 16 -0.59 -23.23 -8.90
N ALA A 17 -1.46 -22.24 -9.03
CA ALA A 17 -1.20 -21.08 -9.87
C ALA A 17 -2.02 -19.88 -9.40
N GLN A 18 -1.54 -18.68 -9.73
CA GLN A 18 -2.29 -17.45 -9.55
C GLN A 18 -3.10 -17.16 -10.81
N VAL A 19 -4.37 -16.79 -10.64
CA VAL A 19 -5.22 -16.38 -11.75
C VAL A 19 -4.82 -14.99 -12.19
N VAL A 20 -4.44 -14.83 -13.46
CA VAL A 20 -4.14 -13.51 -14.04
C VAL A 20 -5.38 -12.93 -14.66
N ARG A 21 -6.14 -13.76 -15.38
CA ARG A 21 -7.27 -13.30 -16.17
C ARG A 21 -8.32 -14.38 -16.30
N ALA A 22 -9.58 -14.01 -16.08
CA ALA A 22 -10.75 -14.84 -16.35
C ALA A 22 -11.49 -14.29 -17.58
N HIS A 23 -11.88 -15.18 -18.49
CA HIS A 23 -12.75 -14.84 -19.61
C HIS A 23 -14.22 -14.96 -19.19
N PRO A 24 -15.16 -14.28 -19.89
CA PRO A 24 -16.58 -14.46 -19.66
C PRO A 24 -17.01 -15.91 -19.89
N ILE A 25 -18.14 -16.25 -19.26
CA ILE A 25 -18.72 -17.59 -19.32
C ILE A 25 -19.42 -17.76 -20.67
N HIS A 26 -19.14 -18.88 -21.34
CA HIS A 26 -19.79 -19.26 -22.59
C HIS A 26 -20.40 -20.65 -22.48
N PRO A 27 -21.59 -20.91 -23.06
CA PRO A 27 -22.15 -22.25 -23.10
C PRO A 27 -21.41 -23.11 -24.14
N GLU A 28 -20.85 -24.24 -23.70
CA GLU A 28 -20.24 -25.27 -24.55
C GLU A 28 -21.26 -26.39 -24.84
N LEU A 29 -21.37 -26.78 -26.11
CA LEU A 29 -22.20 -27.90 -26.53
C LEU A 29 -21.48 -29.23 -26.21
N LEU A 30 -21.99 -30.01 -25.26
CA LEU A 30 -21.38 -31.29 -24.87
C LEU A 30 -21.97 -32.45 -25.68
N LEU A 31 -23.30 -32.54 -25.74
CA LEU A 31 -24.04 -33.49 -26.57
C LEU A 31 -24.94 -32.74 -27.56
N GLY A 32 -24.63 -32.86 -28.85
CA GLY A 32 -25.44 -32.34 -29.93
C GLY A 32 -26.56 -33.31 -30.30
N THR A 33 -27.78 -32.79 -30.42
CA THR A 33 -28.90 -33.48 -31.03
C THR A 33 -29.12 -32.90 -32.42
N PHE A 34 -28.97 -33.73 -33.46
CA PHE A 34 -29.04 -33.30 -34.85
C PHE A 34 -30.27 -33.83 -35.56
N ARG A 35 -30.93 -32.98 -36.34
CA ARG A 35 -32.03 -33.34 -37.23
C ARG A 35 -31.53 -33.43 -38.66
N CYS A 36 -31.81 -34.55 -39.30
CA CYS A 36 -31.60 -34.76 -40.72
C CYS A 36 -32.55 -33.88 -41.55
N SER A 37 -32.05 -33.05 -42.47
CA SER A 37 -32.91 -32.17 -43.29
C SER A 37 -33.81 -32.94 -44.27
N GLU A 38 -33.35 -34.09 -44.79
CA GLU A 38 -34.09 -34.88 -45.79
C GLU A 38 -35.10 -35.84 -45.15
N CYS A 39 -34.66 -36.53 -44.10
CA CYS A 39 -35.41 -37.62 -43.48
C CYS A 39 -36.09 -37.24 -42.16
N LYS A 40 -35.83 -36.03 -41.64
CA LYS A 40 -36.38 -35.48 -40.38
C LYS A 40 -36.14 -36.31 -39.12
N ILE A 41 -35.40 -37.40 -39.21
CA ILE A 41 -35.00 -38.23 -38.07
C ILE A 41 -34.03 -37.44 -37.20
N VAL A 42 -34.23 -37.57 -35.88
CA VAL A 42 -33.43 -36.93 -34.85
C VAL A 42 -32.37 -37.92 -34.37
N ILE A 43 -31.11 -37.54 -34.48
CA ILE A 43 -29.94 -38.26 -33.99
C ILE A 43 -29.54 -37.59 -32.68
N ARG A 44 -29.72 -38.32 -31.57
CA ARG A 44 -29.43 -37.82 -30.22
C ARG A 44 -28.04 -38.25 -29.77
N ASN A 45 -27.49 -37.52 -28.80
CA ASN A 45 -26.25 -37.86 -28.09
C ASN A 45 -25.00 -37.95 -28.99
N VAL A 46 -24.85 -37.02 -29.95
CA VAL A 46 -23.60 -36.90 -30.71
C VAL A 46 -22.62 -36.08 -29.86
N GLU A 47 -21.61 -36.76 -29.30
CA GLU A 47 -20.54 -36.15 -28.53
C GLU A 47 -19.74 -35.15 -29.37
N GLN A 48 -19.37 -34.03 -28.76
CA GLN A 48 -18.63 -32.95 -29.40
C GLN A 48 -17.21 -32.84 -28.78
N PRO A 49 -16.21 -33.54 -29.33
CA PRO A 49 -14.85 -33.51 -28.78
C PRO A 49 -14.11 -32.22 -29.18
N PHE A 50 -14.27 -31.14 -28.40
CA PHE A 50 -13.60 -29.82 -28.56
C PHE A 50 -13.66 -29.21 -29.98
N LYS A 51 -14.58 -29.71 -30.80
CA LYS A 51 -14.82 -29.31 -32.18
C LYS A 51 -16.30 -29.54 -32.47
N TYR A 52 -16.88 -28.63 -33.23
CA TYR A 52 -18.19 -28.86 -33.81
C TYR A 52 -18.13 -29.98 -34.86
N THR A 53 -18.68 -31.13 -34.50
CA THR A 53 -18.73 -32.35 -35.28
C THR A 53 -20.19 -32.68 -35.62
N GLN A 54 -20.49 -32.69 -36.90
CA GLN A 54 -21.76 -33.17 -37.41
C GLN A 54 -21.68 -34.68 -37.66
N PRO A 55 -22.78 -35.42 -37.48
CA PRO A 55 -22.81 -36.83 -37.83
C PRO A 55 -22.52 -37.01 -39.32
N THR A 56 -21.72 -38.01 -39.70
CA THR A 56 -21.32 -38.25 -41.10
C THR A 56 -22.29 -39.16 -41.84
N VAL A 57 -23.11 -39.92 -41.12
CA VAL A 57 -24.07 -40.89 -41.64
C VAL A 57 -25.37 -40.75 -40.87
N CYS A 58 -26.49 -40.74 -41.60
CA CYS A 58 -27.81 -40.77 -41.00
C CYS A 58 -28.16 -42.18 -40.52
N PHE A 59 -28.92 -42.29 -39.42
CA PHE A 59 -29.40 -43.57 -38.88
C PHE A 59 -30.31 -44.36 -39.84
N ASN A 60 -30.97 -43.68 -40.79
CA ASN A 60 -31.82 -44.34 -41.77
C ASN A 60 -31.00 -44.85 -42.96
N PRO A 61 -30.99 -46.17 -43.25
CA PRO A 61 -30.25 -46.74 -44.38
C PRO A 61 -30.79 -46.28 -45.75
N GLN A 62 -32.00 -45.73 -45.82
CA GLN A 62 -32.60 -45.17 -47.04
C GLN A 62 -32.24 -43.69 -47.28
N CYS A 63 -31.55 -43.03 -46.34
CA CYS A 63 -31.17 -41.63 -46.44
C CYS A 63 -29.68 -41.50 -46.83
N GLY A 64 -29.41 -40.90 -47.99
CA GLY A 64 -28.06 -40.70 -48.52
C GLY A 64 -27.36 -39.44 -48.00
N ASN A 65 -27.99 -38.65 -47.12
CA ASN A 65 -27.46 -37.37 -46.65
C ASN A 65 -26.28 -37.56 -45.69
N ARG A 66 -25.18 -36.86 -45.98
CA ARG A 66 -23.91 -36.90 -45.22
C ARG A 66 -23.41 -35.54 -44.75
N LEU A 67 -24.08 -34.44 -45.14
CA LEU A 67 -23.55 -33.08 -44.97
C LEU A 67 -24.56 -32.11 -44.36
N LYS A 68 -25.87 -32.36 -44.52
CA LYS A 68 -26.91 -31.41 -44.12
C LYS A 68 -27.63 -31.92 -42.88
N PHE A 69 -27.04 -31.62 -41.72
CA PHE A 69 -27.63 -31.85 -40.41
C PHE A 69 -27.87 -30.52 -39.71
N GLU A 70 -29.08 -30.30 -39.23
CA GLU A 70 -29.48 -29.13 -38.46
C GLU A 70 -29.36 -29.44 -36.97
N LEU A 71 -28.68 -28.60 -36.20
CA LEU A 71 -28.60 -28.78 -34.75
C LEU A 71 -29.90 -28.32 -34.09
N LEU A 72 -30.51 -29.20 -33.29
CA LEU A 72 -31.63 -28.83 -32.43
C LEU A 72 -31.09 -28.35 -31.09
N THR A 73 -31.05 -27.04 -30.88
CA THR A 73 -30.58 -26.42 -29.63
C THR A 73 -31.42 -26.86 -28.43
N ASN A 74 -32.75 -26.98 -28.58
CA ASN A 74 -33.66 -27.32 -27.47
C ASN A 74 -33.45 -28.72 -26.87
N GLU A 75 -33.03 -29.70 -27.68
CA GLU A 75 -32.77 -31.09 -27.21
C GLU A 75 -31.27 -31.36 -26.98
N SER A 76 -30.42 -30.35 -27.16
CA SER A 76 -28.99 -30.47 -26.98
C SER A 76 -28.59 -30.16 -25.54
N LYS A 77 -27.51 -30.80 -25.06
CA LYS A 77 -26.99 -30.54 -23.72
C LYS A 77 -25.84 -29.55 -23.78
N PHE A 78 -26.01 -28.42 -23.10
CA PHE A 78 -25.00 -27.40 -22.91
C PHE A 78 -24.45 -27.47 -21.49
N VAL A 79 -23.17 -27.10 -21.35
CA VAL A 79 -22.48 -26.94 -20.07
C VAL A 79 -21.75 -25.61 -20.10
N ASP A 80 -21.73 -24.92 -18.97
CA ASP A 80 -20.97 -23.66 -18.86
C ASP A 80 -19.47 -23.94 -18.98
N PHE A 81 -18.83 -23.13 -19.81
CA PHE A 81 -17.41 -23.20 -20.11
C PHE A 81 -16.78 -21.84 -19.82
N GLN A 82 -15.66 -21.86 -19.12
CA GLN A 82 -14.89 -20.66 -18.83
C GLN A 82 -13.40 -20.93 -19.06
N LYS A 83 -12.75 -19.97 -19.74
CA LYS A 83 -11.30 -19.99 -19.98
C LYS A 83 -10.60 -19.06 -19.00
N VAL A 84 -9.67 -19.60 -18.23
CA VAL A 84 -8.89 -18.85 -17.24
C VAL A 84 -7.41 -18.95 -17.58
N ARG A 85 -6.71 -17.81 -17.60
CA ARG A 85 -5.25 -17.76 -17.76
C ARG A 85 -4.61 -17.69 -16.39
N VAL A 86 -3.80 -18.69 -16.08
CA VAL A 86 -3.11 -18.80 -14.80
C VAL A 86 -1.61 -18.66 -14.99
N GLN A 87 -0.94 -18.15 -13.96
CA GLN A 87 0.49 -17.90 -13.93
C GLN A 87 1.14 -18.63 -12.76
N GLU A 88 2.39 -19.07 -12.95
CA GLU A 88 3.19 -19.68 -11.90
C GLU A 88 3.31 -18.76 -10.68
N THR A 89 3.09 -19.33 -9.48
CA THR A 89 3.12 -18.56 -8.23
C THR A 89 4.54 -18.07 -7.92
N GLN A 90 4.66 -16.86 -7.38
CA GLN A 90 5.96 -16.21 -7.11
C GLN A 90 6.90 -17.02 -6.20
N SER A 91 6.34 -17.86 -5.31
CA SER A 91 7.11 -18.73 -4.41
C SER A 91 7.86 -19.85 -5.13
N GLU A 92 7.38 -20.28 -6.29
CA GLU A 92 7.97 -21.40 -7.06
C GLU A 92 8.92 -20.91 -8.15
N LEU A 93 9.13 -19.59 -8.28
CA LEU A 93 9.97 -19.03 -9.33
C LEU A 93 11.46 -19.24 -9.03
N PRO A 94 12.21 -19.93 -9.91
CA PRO A 94 13.66 -19.96 -9.80
C PRO A 94 14.24 -18.59 -10.14
N ARG A 95 15.33 -18.24 -9.46
CA ARG A 95 16.01 -16.95 -9.64
C ARG A 95 16.39 -16.74 -11.11
N GLY A 96 15.95 -15.63 -11.68
CA GLY A 96 16.31 -15.22 -13.05
C GLY A 96 15.44 -15.82 -14.18
N SER A 97 14.32 -16.49 -13.88
CA SER A 97 13.38 -16.95 -14.91
C SER A 97 12.10 -16.11 -14.97
N ILE A 98 11.56 -15.96 -16.17
CA ILE A 98 10.23 -15.36 -16.40
C ILE A 98 9.14 -16.36 -15.97
N PRO A 99 8.06 -15.90 -15.31
CA PRO A 99 6.92 -16.75 -14.96
C PRO A 99 6.22 -17.30 -16.22
N ARG A 100 5.88 -18.60 -16.21
CA ARG A 100 5.12 -19.24 -17.30
C ARG A 100 3.62 -19.11 -17.08
N ASN A 101 2.88 -18.97 -18.18
CA ASN A 101 1.43 -18.93 -18.19
C ASN A 101 0.86 -20.24 -18.75
N LEU A 102 -0.30 -20.65 -18.25
CA LEU A 102 -1.04 -21.83 -18.70
C LEU A 102 -2.52 -21.46 -18.88
N GLU A 103 -3.15 -22.06 -19.88
CA GLU A 103 -4.60 -21.95 -20.07
C GLU A 103 -5.29 -23.07 -19.31
N VAL A 104 -6.18 -22.69 -18.39
CA VAL A 104 -7.03 -23.59 -17.63
C VAL A 104 -8.47 -23.44 -18.12
N ILE A 105 -9.12 -24.56 -18.35
CA ILE A 105 -10.53 -24.64 -18.72
C ILE A 105 -11.32 -25.12 -17.50
N LEU A 106 -12.33 -24.35 -17.13
CA LEU A 106 -13.31 -24.66 -16.08
C LEU A 106 -14.64 -25.05 -16.73
N ARG A 107 -15.33 -26.02 -16.13
CA ARG A 107 -16.64 -26.52 -16.61
C ARG A 107 -17.64 -26.64 -15.47
N ALA A 108 -18.92 -26.44 -15.80
CA ALA A 108 -20.05 -26.61 -14.88
C ALA A 108 -19.84 -25.81 -13.57
N ASP A 109 -20.04 -26.46 -12.41
CA ASP A 109 -20.00 -25.85 -11.07
C ASP A 109 -18.66 -25.19 -10.70
N THR A 110 -17.58 -25.49 -11.45
CA THR A 110 -16.27 -24.87 -11.20
C THR A 110 -16.10 -23.48 -11.81
N VAL A 111 -17.04 -23.09 -12.67
CA VAL A 111 -17.05 -21.77 -13.31
C VAL A 111 -17.27 -20.70 -12.26
N ASP A 112 -16.61 -19.54 -12.46
CA ASP A 112 -16.67 -18.35 -11.60
C ASP A 112 -16.09 -18.49 -10.18
N LEU A 113 -15.62 -19.69 -9.81
CA LEU A 113 -14.90 -19.91 -8.54
C LEU A 113 -13.49 -19.28 -8.51
N ALA A 114 -12.92 -19.02 -9.69
CA ALA A 114 -11.55 -18.54 -9.84
C ALA A 114 -11.56 -17.08 -10.28
N GLN A 115 -11.34 -16.16 -9.34
CA GLN A 115 -11.30 -14.73 -9.64
C GLN A 115 -9.86 -14.25 -9.95
N PRO A 116 -9.68 -13.22 -10.80
CA PRO A 116 -8.38 -12.63 -11.05
C PRO A 116 -7.68 -12.16 -9.76
N GLY A 117 -6.40 -12.49 -9.62
CA GLY A 117 -5.61 -12.19 -8.43
C GLY A 117 -5.54 -13.35 -7.44
N ASP A 118 -6.51 -14.27 -7.45
CA ASP A 118 -6.58 -15.38 -6.50
C ASP A 118 -5.55 -16.47 -6.79
N ARG A 119 -5.09 -17.11 -5.70
CA ARG A 119 -4.26 -18.31 -5.76
C ARG A 119 -5.14 -19.54 -5.60
N CYS A 120 -5.27 -20.30 -6.68
CA CYS A 120 -6.11 -21.49 -6.72
C CYS A 120 -5.26 -22.74 -6.95
N GLU A 121 -5.69 -23.84 -6.32
CA GLU A 121 -5.26 -25.18 -6.66
C GLU A 121 -6.25 -25.75 -7.68
N PHE A 122 -5.77 -25.97 -8.90
CA PHE A 122 -6.52 -26.59 -9.97
C PHE A 122 -6.22 -28.08 -9.96
N ILE A 123 -7.24 -28.91 -9.74
CA ILE A 123 -7.14 -30.36 -9.85
C ILE A 123 -7.78 -30.76 -11.16
N GLY A 124 -7.02 -31.44 -12.01
CA GLY A 124 -7.46 -31.67 -13.38
C GLY A 124 -6.48 -32.49 -14.20
N THR A 125 -6.70 -32.50 -15.49
CA THR A 125 -5.92 -33.28 -16.45
C THR A 125 -5.33 -32.38 -17.52
N LEU A 126 -4.07 -32.62 -17.88
CA LEU A 126 -3.45 -31.96 -19.02
C LEU A 126 -4.00 -32.58 -20.32
N ILE A 127 -4.62 -31.76 -21.14
CA ILE A 127 -5.22 -32.12 -22.43
C ILE A 127 -4.49 -31.43 -23.58
N VAL A 128 -4.66 -31.99 -24.76
CA VAL A 128 -4.13 -31.44 -26.01
C VAL A 128 -5.30 -31.04 -26.89
N ILE A 129 -5.35 -29.77 -27.29
CA ILE A 129 -6.38 -29.23 -28.15
C ILE A 129 -5.78 -29.03 -29.55
N PRO A 130 -6.37 -29.64 -30.61
CA PRO A 130 -5.93 -29.37 -31.97
C PRO A 130 -6.33 -27.95 -32.39
N ASP A 131 -5.47 -27.28 -33.17
CA ASP A 131 -5.84 -25.99 -33.75
C ASP A 131 -6.83 -26.18 -34.91
N VAL A 132 -8.10 -25.85 -34.66
CA VAL A 132 -9.20 -26.01 -35.63
C VAL A 132 -9.05 -25.10 -36.85
N GLY A 133 -8.34 -23.97 -36.72
CA GLY A 133 -8.09 -23.06 -37.84
C GLY A 133 -7.27 -23.71 -38.96
N GLN A 134 -6.31 -24.55 -38.59
CA GLN A 134 -5.45 -25.28 -39.53
C GLN A 134 -6.10 -26.57 -40.06
N LEU A 135 -7.15 -27.07 -39.39
CA LEU A 135 -7.96 -28.21 -39.84
C LEU A 135 -9.01 -27.83 -40.89
N ALA A 136 -9.42 -26.57 -40.94
CA ALA A 136 -10.48 -26.06 -41.83
C ALA A 136 -9.97 -25.64 -43.22
N THR A 137 -8.66 -25.44 -43.39
CA THR A 137 -8.04 -25.11 -44.68
C THR A 137 -8.22 -26.30 -45.64
N PRO A 138 -8.89 -26.15 -46.81
CA PRO A 138 -9.06 -27.22 -47.77
C PRO A 138 -7.74 -27.45 -48.52
N GLY A 139 -6.91 -28.38 -48.01
CA GLY A 139 -5.69 -28.83 -48.66
C GLY A 139 -5.34 -30.24 -48.18
N ASP A 140 -5.42 -31.21 -49.08
CA ASP A 140 -5.05 -32.62 -49.01
C ASP A 140 -5.43 -33.43 -47.77
N ARG A 141 -6.51 -34.21 -47.89
CA ARG A 141 -6.90 -35.25 -46.94
C ARG A 141 -5.83 -36.36 -46.94
N SER A 142 -5.19 -36.60 -45.81
CA SER A 142 -4.44 -37.83 -45.59
C SER A 142 -5.44 -38.98 -45.41
N LEU A 143 -5.51 -39.89 -46.37
CA LEU A 143 -5.93 -41.26 -46.13
C LEU A 143 -4.65 -42.07 -45.99
N GLU A 144 -4.56 -42.91 -44.96
CA GLU A 144 -3.59 -44.00 -44.94
C GLU A 144 -3.71 -44.76 -46.26
N GLY A 145 -2.74 -44.56 -47.15
CA GLY A 145 -2.66 -45.31 -48.39
C GLY A 145 -2.39 -46.75 -48.04
N LYS A 146 -3.35 -47.65 -48.26
CA LYS A 146 -3.07 -49.08 -48.28
C LYS A 146 -1.89 -49.30 -49.24
N PRO A 147 -0.83 -50.04 -48.85
CA PRO A 147 0.30 -50.25 -49.72
C PRO A 147 -0.19 -50.97 -50.99
N LEU A 148 -0.04 -50.30 -52.13
CA LEU A 148 -0.23 -50.91 -53.45
C LEU A 148 0.86 -51.98 -53.61
N ARG A 149 0.48 -53.26 -53.54
CA ARG A 149 1.34 -54.37 -53.96
C ARG A 149 1.48 -54.31 -55.49
N GLY A 150 2.51 -53.62 -55.97
CA GLY A 150 2.96 -53.64 -57.35
C GLY A 150 3.99 -54.76 -57.56
N ARG A 151 3.77 -55.55 -58.60
CA ARG A 151 4.63 -56.62 -59.11
C ARG A 151 5.79 -55.97 -59.89
N ASP A 152 6.89 -55.69 -59.20
CA ASP A 152 8.27 -55.83 -59.72
C ASP A 152 9.27 -55.15 -58.76
N ASN A 153 10.32 -55.89 -58.46
CA ASN A 153 11.22 -55.70 -57.33
C ASN A 153 12.42 -54.84 -57.74
N GLN A 154 12.25 -53.52 -57.82
CA GLN A 154 13.38 -52.61 -58.04
C GLN A 154 13.19 -51.29 -57.26
N GLU A 155 13.86 -51.23 -56.11
CA GLU A 155 13.94 -50.04 -55.25
C GLU A 155 14.95 -49.04 -55.85
N ILE A 156 14.43 -48.00 -56.50
CA ILE A 156 15.20 -46.77 -56.77
C ILE A 156 14.81 -45.77 -55.68
N GLY A 157 15.57 -45.79 -54.59
CA GLY A 157 15.37 -44.90 -53.43
C GLY A 157 15.91 -43.50 -53.69
N GLY A 158 15.04 -42.59 -54.14
CA GLY A 158 15.25 -41.15 -54.01
C GLY A 158 14.55 -40.63 -52.75
N VAL A 159 15.25 -39.84 -51.93
CA VAL A 159 14.65 -39.16 -50.76
C VAL A 159 13.89 -37.93 -51.26
N THR A 160 12.64 -38.11 -51.68
CA THR A 160 11.70 -36.99 -51.79
C THR A 160 11.25 -36.62 -50.37
N GLY A 161 11.46 -35.37 -49.97
CA GLY A 161 11.29 -34.91 -48.59
C GLY A 161 9.89 -35.15 -47.99
N LEU A 162 9.76 -34.97 -46.67
CA LEU A 162 8.54 -35.24 -45.87
C LEU A 162 7.21 -34.73 -46.45
N LYS A 163 7.23 -33.73 -47.34
CA LYS A 163 6.04 -33.27 -48.09
C LYS A 163 5.43 -34.31 -49.03
N ALA A 164 6.23 -35.26 -49.56
CA ALA A 164 5.75 -36.34 -50.42
C ALA A 164 5.02 -37.46 -49.64
N LEU A 165 5.19 -37.52 -48.32
CA LEU A 165 4.50 -38.47 -47.44
C LEU A 165 3.10 -37.99 -47.01
N GLY A 166 2.61 -36.85 -47.53
CA GLY A 166 1.27 -36.35 -47.20
C GLY A 166 1.08 -36.01 -45.72
N VAL A 167 2.17 -35.77 -44.99
CA VAL A 167 2.15 -35.46 -43.55
C VAL A 167 1.68 -34.02 -43.38
N ARG A 168 0.43 -33.85 -42.93
CA ARG A 168 -0.06 -32.56 -42.45
C ARG A 168 0.71 -32.16 -41.19
N GLU A 169 1.21 -30.93 -41.14
CA GLU A 169 1.64 -30.32 -39.88
C GLU A 169 0.40 -30.06 -39.02
N LEU A 170 0.12 -30.98 -38.09
CA LEU A 170 -0.91 -30.80 -37.09
C LEU A 170 -0.30 -30.06 -35.90
N SER A 171 -0.61 -28.77 -35.77
CA SER A 171 -0.25 -28.03 -34.56
C SER A 171 -1.25 -28.33 -33.44
N TYR A 172 -0.70 -28.60 -32.28
CA TYR A 172 -1.44 -28.94 -31.08
C TYR A 172 -1.03 -27.97 -29.97
N ARG A 173 -2.01 -27.42 -29.26
CA ARG A 173 -1.78 -26.63 -28.05
C ARG A 173 -2.08 -27.47 -26.81
N THR A 174 -1.29 -27.29 -25.76
CA THR A 174 -1.58 -27.90 -24.46
C THR A 174 -2.50 -26.97 -23.66
N ALA A 175 -3.51 -27.55 -23.02
CA ALA A 175 -4.42 -26.85 -22.13
C ALA A 175 -4.69 -27.72 -20.90
N PHE A 176 -5.03 -27.12 -19.78
CA PHE A 176 -5.33 -27.85 -18.56
C PHE A 176 -6.84 -27.84 -18.31
N LEU A 177 -7.46 -29.01 -18.31
CA LEU A 177 -8.87 -29.15 -17.99
C LEU A 177 -9.00 -29.38 -16.47
N ALA A 178 -9.50 -28.38 -15.74
CA ALA A 178 -9.72 -28.53 -14.31
C ALA A 178 -11.10 -29.16 -14.05
N CYS A 179 -11.12 -30.16 -13.18
CA CYS A 179 -12.35 -30.78 -12.67
C CYS A 179 -12.77 -30.14 -11.34
N THR A 180 -11.82 -29.57 -10.60
CA THR A 180 -12.09 -28.91 -9.31
C THR A 180 -11.13 -27.76 -9.14
N VAL A 181 -11.67 -26.64 -8.64
CA VAL A 181 -10.90 -25.48 -8.22
C VAL A 181 -11.03 -25.39 -6.72
N ILE A 182 -9.91 -25.37 -6.03
CA ILE A 182 -9.88 -25.15 -4.58
C ILE A 182 -9.09 -23.86 -4.35
N PRO A 183 -9.71 -22.80 -3.82
CA PRO A 183 -8.93 -21.65 -3.39
C PRO A 183 -7.96 -22.11 -2.30
N SER A 184 -6.70 -21.71 -2.40
CA SER A 184 -5.62 -22.17 -1.49
C SER A 184 -5.89 -21.86 0.00
N ASN A 185 -6.86 -21.00 0.28
CA ASN A 185 -7.34 -20.64 1.61
C ASN A 185 -8.31 -21.64 2.28
N GLY A 186 -8.50 -22.85 1.74
CA GLY A 186 -9.23 -23.93 2.42
C GLY A 186 -10.71 -23.64 2.71
N ARG A 187 -11.26 -22.57 2.14
CA ARG A 187 -12.70 -22.37 2.13
C ARG A 187 -13.27 -23.20 0.99
N TYR A 188 -13.87 -24.33 1.35
CA TYR A 188 -15.11 -24.74 0.68
C TYR A 188 -16.11 -23.61 0.99
N LEU A 189 -16.18 -22.62 0.11
CA LEU A 189 -17.36 -21.77 0.02
C LEU A 189 -18.32 -22.55 -0.88
N PRO A 190 -19.46 -23.04 -0.36
CA PRO A 190 -20.65 -23.04 -1.19
C PRO A 190 -20.84 -21.58 -1.60
N SER A 191 -20.78 -21.31 -2.90
CA SER A 191 -21.23 -20.05 -3.46
C SER A 191 -22.65 -19.75 -2.94
N ASP A 192 -22.90 -18.48 -2.66
CA ASP A 192 -24.21 -17.85 -2.90
C ASP A 192 -25.44 -18.29 -2.11
N GLU A 193 -25.47 -18.13 -0.78
CA GLU A 193 -26.77 -17.88 -0.13
C GLU A 193 -26.83 -16.74 0.90
N LEU A 194 -25.75 -16.00 1.21
CA LEU A 194 -25.85 -14.97 2.27
C LEU A 194 -25.00 -13.70 2.04
N GLU A 195 -24.84 -13.23 0.80
CA GLU A 195 -24.28 -11.88 0.54
C GLU A 195 -25.33 -10.79 0.27
N GLU A 196 -26.63 -11.09 0.44
CA GLU A 196 -27.68 -10.07 0.51
C GLU A 196 -28.32 -10.00 1.90
N SER A 197 -27.53 -9.63 2.92
CA SER A 197 -28.05 -8.80 4.02
C SER A 197 -26.93 -8.23 4.87
N ASP A 198 -27.00 -6.91 5.06
CA ASP A 198 -26.13 -6.00 5.81
C ASP A 198 -25.92 -6.29 7.33
N ALA A 199 -25.90 -7.56 7.75
CA ALA A 199 -25.59 -7.93 9.11
C ALA A 199 -24.94 -9.32 9.18
N ILE A 200 -23.60 -9.37 9.14
CA ILE A 200 -22.88 -10.46 9.80
C ILE A 200 -23.19 -10.30 11.30
N SER A 201 -24.28 -10.93 11.74
CA SER A 201 -24.72 -10.91 13.13
C SER A 201 -23.77 -11.74 13.98
N TYR A 202 -23.60 -11.34 15.24
CA TYR A 202 -22.82 -12.07 16.26
C TYR A 202 -23.15 -13.57 16.29
N GLU A 203 -24.42 -13.91 16.04
CA GLU A 203 -24.92 -15.28 16.05
C GLU A 203 -24.35 -16.13 14.89
N ALA A 204 -24.21 -15.59 13.69
CA ALA A 204 -23.70 -16.31 12.52
C ALA A 204 -22.21 -16.65 12.62
N LEU A 205 -21.42 -15.79 13.27
CA LEU A 205 -20.00 -16.08 13.56
C LEU A 205 -19.85 -17.00 14.76
N SER A 206 -20.62 -16.81 15.83
CA SER A 206 -20.57 -17.72 16.99
C SER A 206 -20.87 -19.18 16.63
N LYS A 207 -21.72 -19.41 15.62
CA LYS A 207 -22.02 -20.75 15.09
C LYS A 207 -20.88 -21.35 14.25
N ARG A 208 -19.97 -20.53 13.72
CA ARG A 208 -18.81 -20.97 12.92
C ARG A 208 -17.56 -21.21 13.77
N LEU A 209 -17.42 -20.55 14.92
CA LEU A 209 -16.28 -20.72 15.81
C LEU A 209 -16.43 -21.95 16.69
N THR A 210 -15.29 -22.59 16.98
CA THR A 210 -15.25 -23.67 17.96
C THR A 210 -15.50 -23.12 19.38
N PRO A 211 -16.11 -23.90 20.29
CA PRO A 211 -16.38 -23.45 21.65
C PRO A 211 -15.09 -23.06 22.40
N SER A 212 -13.98 -23.75 22.15
CA SER A 212 -12.67 -23.41 22.71
C SER A 212 -12.15 -22.04 22.25
N GLU A 213 -12.39 -21.66 20.99
CA GLU A 213 -11.98 -20.35 20.49
C GLU A 213 -12.85 -19.24 21.11
N LEU A 214 -14.15 -19.47 21.28
CA LEU A 214 -15.04 -18.53 21.95
C LEU A 214 -14.63 -18.30 23.42
N ASP A 215 -14.25 -19.35 24.14
CA ASP A 215 -13.76 -19.22 25.52
C ASP A 215 -12.50 -18.34 25.59
N THR A 216 -11.56 -18.51 24.64
CA THR A 216 -10.36 -17.64 24.61
C THR A 216 -10.71 -16.19 24.29
N ILE A 217 -11.66 -15.94 23.39
CA ILE A 217 -12.12 -14.59 23.06
C ILE A 217 -12.82 -13.94 24.26
N CYS A 218 -13.63 -14.69 24.99
CA CYS A 218 -14.28 -14.24 26.22
C CYS A 218 -13.27 -13.89 27.33
N GLN A 219 -12.20 -14.68 27.47
CA GLN A 219 -11.12 -14.35 28.41
C GLN A 219 -10.40 -13.06 27.99
N MET A 220 -10.13 -12.90 26.69
CA MET A 220 -9.50 -11.69 26.15
C MET A 220 -10.36 -10.44 26.32
N SER A 221 -11.69 -10.53 26.18
CA SER A 221 -12.57 -9.35 26.30
C SER A 221 -12.71 -8.83 27.73
N GLN A 222 -12.54 -9.70 28.73
CA GLN A 222 -12.62 -9.33 30.16
C GLN A 222 -11.37 -8.59 30.66
N ASP A 223 -10.27 -8.63 29.91
CA ASP A 223 -9.00 -8.02 30.28
C ASP A 223 -9.05 -6.49 30.21
N ARG A 224 -8.88 -5.82 31.36
CA ARG A 224 -8.85 -4.34 31.42
C ARG A 224 -7.66 -3.68 30.71
N LYS A 225 -6.56 -4.41 30.52
CA LYS A 225 -5.35 -3.93 29.82
C LYS A 225 -5.19 -4.56 28.43
N LEU A 226 -6.29 -5.01 27.82
CA LEU A 226 -6.30 -5.67 26.52
C LEU A 226 -5.53 -4.87 25.46
N LEU A 227 -5.82 -3.57 25.32
CA LEU A 227 -5.24 -2.71 24.29
C LEU A 227 -3.70 -2.66 24.37
N THR A 228 -3.13 -2.49 25.57
CA THR A 228 -1.68 -2.52 25.78
C THR A 228 -1.08 -3.89 25.54
N ASN A 229 -1.73 -4.96 26.04
CA ASN A 229 -1.25 -6.34 25.89
C ASN A 229 -1.28 -6.79 24.42
N MET A 230 -2.30 -6.39 23.66
CA MET A 230 -2.38 -6.62 22.21
C MET A 230 -1.29 -5.86 21.46
N CYS A 231 -1.05 -4.57 21.77
CA CYS A 231 0.03 -3.81 21.14
C CYS A 231 1.41 -4.45 21.38
N ARG A 232 1.68 -4.93 22.60
CA ARG A 232 2.94 -5.60 22.95
C ARG A 232 3.08 -6.97 22.26
N SER A 233 1.97 -7.69 22.11
CA SER A 233 1.95 -9.00 21.46
C SER A 233 2.04 -8.91 19.93
N LEU A 234 1.47 -7.85 19.34
CA LEU A 234 1.50 -7.63 17.90
C LEU A 234 2.87 -7.10 17.46
N PHE A 235 3.51 -6.22 18.25
CA PHE A 235 4.83 -5.68 17.93
C PHE A 235 5.90 -6.05 18.97
N PRO A 236 6.31 -7.32 19.07
CA PRO A 236 7.31 -7.74 20.06
C PRO A 236 8.71 -7.22 19.72
N THR A 237 9.02 -7.03 18.43
CA THR A 237 10.34 -6.63 17.94
C THR A 237 10.57 -5.12 17.89
N ILE A 238 9.52 -4.32 18.11
CA ILE A 238 9.61 -2.85 18.00
C ILE A 238 9.48 -2.25 19.39
N HIS A 239 10.56 -1.65 19.89
CA HIS A 239 10.57 -0.93 21.16
C HIS A 239 10.12 0.53 20.98
N GLY A 240 9.35 1.05 21.95
CA GLY A 240 8.86 2.43 21.95
C GLY A 240 7.62 2.70 21.09
N ALA A 241 7.29 3.99 20.95
CA ALA A 241 6.17 4.53 20.18
C ALA A 241 4.81 3.84 20.44
N ASP A 242 4.44 3.68 21.71
CA ASP A 242 3.22 2.96 22.08
C ASP A 242 1.95 3.61 21.54
N GLU A 243 1.89 4.94 21.42
CA GLU A 243 0.74 5.64 20.86
C GLU A 243 0.52 5.29 19.38
N VAL A 244 1.61 5.10 18.61
CA VAL A 244 1.54 4.68 17.21
C VAL A 244 1.00 3.25 17.12
N LYS A 245 1.47 2.35 18.00
CA LYS A 245 0.97 0.96 18.05
C LYS A 245 -0.52 0.90 18.36
N LYS A 246 -0.99 1.75 19.30
CA LYS A 246 -2.42 1.87 19.62
C LYS A 246 -3.22 2.39 18.43
N GLY A 247 -2.73 3.44 17.75
CA GLY A 247 -3.36 3.99 16.56
C GLY A 247 -3.50 2.95 15.43
N ILE A 248 -2.46 2.14 15.19
CA ILE A 248 -2.51 1.06 14.20
C ILE A 248 -3.51 -0.04 14.61
N LEU A 249 -3.60 -0.38 15.90
CA LEU A 249 -4.59 -1.35 16.39
C LEU A 249 -6.02 -0.86 16.16
N LEU A 250 -6.30 0.42 16.45
CA LEU A 250 -7.61 1.04 16.22
C LEU A 250 -7.94 1.10 14.71
N MET A 251 -6.94 1.33 13.85
CA MET A 251 -7.09 1.24 12.40
C MET A 251 -7.50 -0.17 11.95
N LEU A 252 -6.91 -1.22 12.53
CA LEU A 252 -7.26 -2.61 12.21
C LEU A 252 -8.68 -3.00 12.67
N CYS A 253 -9.17 -2.39 13.76
CA CYS A 253 -10.54 -2.61 14.25
C CYS A 253 -11.58 -1.88 13.40
N GLY A 254 -11.25 -0.69 12.90
CA GLY A 254 -12.12 0.13 12.06
C GLY A 254 -13.34 0.71 12.80
N GLY A 255 -13.88 1.83 12.31
CA GLY A 255 -15.09 2.46 12.83
C GLY A 255 -16.37 1.99 12.12
N VAL A 256 -17.53 2.49 12.54
CA VAL A 256 -18.82 2.02 12.01
C VAL A 256 -19.13 2.73 10.69
N PRO A 257 -19.24 2.02 9.54
CA PRO A 257 -19.79 2.61 8.33
C PRO A 257 -21.28 2.87 8.55
N LYS A 258 -21.75 4.08 8.22
CA LYS A 258 -23.14 4.49 8.38
C LYS A 258 -23.69 4.97 7.05
N ILE A 259 -24.96 4.68 6.81
CA ILE A 259 -25.71 5.23 5.68
C ILE A 259 -26.73 6.18 6.29
N THR A 260 -26.72 7.42 5.85
CA THR A 260 -27.68 8.43 6.32
C THR A 260 -29.04 8.22 5.65
N GLU A 261 -30.08 8.88 6.18
CA GLU A 261 -31.42 8.90 5.55
C GLU A 261 -31.39 9.45 4.12
N GLU A 262 -30.41 10.29 3.78
CA GLU A 262 -30.17 10.85 2.46
C GLU A 262 -29.37 9.91 1.52
N LYS A 263 -29.14 8.65 1.92
CA LYS A 263 -28.33 7.65 1.18
C LYS A 263 -26.87 8.04 0.96
N THR A 264 -26.34 8.98 1.73
CA THR A 264 -24.90 9.27 1.70
C THR A 264 -24.15 8.29 2.60
N HIS A 265 -23.08 7.70 2.07
CA HIS A 265 -22.23 6.77 2.81
C HIS A 265 -21.23 7.56 3.65
N LEU A 266 -21.36 7.47 4.97
CA LEU A 266 -20.36 7.95 5.90
C LEU A 266 -19.28 6.88 6.07
N ARG A 267 -18.04 7.29 5.80
CA ARG A 267 -16.85 6.45 5.97
C ARG A 267 -16.71 6.01 7.43
N GLY A 268 -16.52 4.71 7.65
CA GLY A 268 -16.21 4.13 8.96
C GLY A 268 -14.71 4.00 9.24
N ASP A 269 -13.90 3.87 8.19
CA ASP A 269 -12.47 3.54 8.35
C ASP A 269 -11.61 4.74 8.73
N LEU A 270 -10.57 4.44 9.51
CA LEU A 270 -9.57 5.39 9.98
C LEU A 270 -8.36 5.40 9.04
N ASN A 271 -7.86 6.59 8.70
CA ASN A 271 -6.56 6.73 8.03
C ASN A 271 -5.49 7.07 9.06
N VAL A 272 -4.33 6.44 8.95
CA VAL A 272 -3.17 6.73 9.78
C VAL A 272 -2.01 7.13 8.87
N CYS A 273 -1.33 8.23 9.21
CA CYS A 273 -0.12 8.68 8.53
C CYS A 273 1.06 8.58 9.50
N LEU A 274 2.19 8.04 9.03
CA LEU A 274 3.42 7.91 9.79
C LEU A 274 4.49 8.83 9.20
N VAL A 275 4.90 9.85 9.95
CA VAL A 275 5.98 10.77 9.60
C VAL A 275 7.01 10.73 10.71
N GLY A 276 8.29 10.85 10.36
CA GLY A 276 9.39 10.84 11.32
C GLY A 276 10.75 10.85 10.63
N ASP A 277 11.82 10.72 11.41
CA ASP A 277 13.18 10.68 10.89
C ASP A 277 13.49 9.39 10.13
N PRO A 278 14.56 9.34 9.31
CA PRO A 278 15.08 8.09 8.79
C PRO A 278 15.39 7.09 9.93
N SER A 279 15.34 5.79 9.63
CA SER A 279 15.67 4.70 10.58
C SER A 279 14.77 4.52 11.81
N THR A 280 13.61 5.19 11.90
CA THR A 280 12.64 5.05 13.00
C THR A 280 11.67 3.86 12.85
N ALA A 281 12.08 2.78 12.18
CA ALA A 281 11.27 1.56 11.96
C ALA A 281 9.89 1.75 11.28
N LYS A 282 9.59 2.90 10.67
CA LYS A 282 8.33 3.16 9.93
C LYS A 282 7.96 2.07 8.94
N SER A 283 8.91 1.67 8.09
CA SER A 283 8.69 0.60 7.09
C SER A 283 8.47 -0.77 7.74
N GLN A 284 8.96 -0.99 8.97
CA GLN A 284 8.77 -2.24 9.70
C GLN A 284 7.34 -2.35 10.24
N PHE A 285 6.73 -1.25 10.68
CA PHE A 285 5.30 -1.22 11.04
C PHE A 285 4.42 -1.63 9.85
N LEU A 286 4.63 -1.01 8.69
CA LEU A 286 3.88 -1.31 7.46
C LEU A 286 4.03 -2.77 7.03
N LYS A 287 5.26 -3.29 7.00
CA LYS A 287 5.54 -4.71 6.69
C LYS A 287 4.92 -5.67 7.71
N HIS A 288 4.82 -5.27 8.97
CA HIS A 288 4.18 -6.10 9.99
C HIS A 288 2.66 -6.12 9.80
N VAL A 289 2.05 -4.97 9.50
CA VAL A 289 0.61 -4.86 9.20
C VAL A 289 0.25 -5.66 7.95
N GLU A 290 1.07 -5.61 6.89
CA GLU A 290 0.93 -6.43 5.68
C GLU A 290 0.93 -7.92 6.01
N LYS A 291 1.86 -8.38 6.86
CA LYS A 291 1.90 -9.78 7.31
C LYS A 291 0.73 -10.17 8.23
N PHE A 292 0.20 -9.21 8.98
CA PHE A 292 -0.86 -9.45 9.95
C PHE A 292 -2.22 -9.55 9.27
N SER A 293 -2.58 -8.56 8.45
CA SER A 293 -3.86 -8.52 7.74
C SER A 293 -3.73 -9.20 6.39
N PRO A 294 -4.47 -10.29 6.12
CA PRO A 294 -4.38 -10.95 4.83
C PRO A 294 -4.88 -10.08 3.67
N ARG A 295 -5.60 -8.98 3.97
CA ARG A 295 -6.18 -8.03 3.00
C ARG A 295 -5.33 -6.80 2.70
N ALA A 296 -4.15 -6.68 3.32
CA ALA A 296 -3.32 -5.51 3.12
C ALA A 296 -2.36 -5.73 1.95
N VAL A 297 -2.39 -4.83 0.97
CA VAL A 297 -1.42 -4.77 -0.13
C VAL A 297 -0.43 -3.65 0.16
N TYR A 298 0.87 -3.96 0.17
CA TYR A 298 1.93 -2.96 0.32
C TYR A 298 2.38 -2.44 -1.04
N THR A 299 2.22 -1.13 -1.26
CA THR A 299 2.67 -0.45 -2.48
C THR A 299 3.57 0.73 -2.16
N SER A 300 4.60 0.96 -2.98
CA SER A 300 5.47 2.13 -2.88
C SER A 300 5.10 3.16 -3.94
N GLY A 301 4.89 4.41 -3.55
CA GLY A 301 4.48 5.48 -4.48
C GLY A 301 5.47 5.77 -5.62
N LYS A 302 6.75 5.35 -5.50
CA LYS A 302 7.72 5.45 -6.61
C LYS A 302 7.60 4.30 -7.62
N ALA A 303 7.13 3.14 -7.19
CA ALA A 303 7.00 1.94 -8.01
C ALA A 303 5.58 1.79 -8.60
N SER A 304 4.63 2.60 -8.14
CA SER A 304 3.24 2.55 -8.56
C SER A 304 2.90 3.74 -9.47
N SER A 305 2.24 3.48 -10.59
CA SER A 305 1.63 4.51 -11.43
C SER A 305 0.22 4.85 -10.93
N ALA A 306 -0.32 6.01 -11.33
CA ALA A 306 -1.69 6.38 -10.98
C ALA A 306 -2.71 5.34 -11.45
N ALA A 307 -2.58 4.85 -12.68
CA ALA A 307 -3.40 3.79 -13.25
C ALA A 307 -3.21 2.44 -12.52
N GLY A 308 -1.99 2.14 -12.06
CA GLY A 308 -1.71 0.93 -11.29
C GLY A 308 -2.25 0.98 -9.85
N LEU A 309 -2.53 2.16 -9.31
CA LEU A 309 -3.18 2.32 -8.00
C LEU A 309 -4.70 2.27 -8.12
N THR A 310 -5.30 2.96 -9.08
CA THR A 310 -6.75 3.08 -9.22
C THR A 310 -7.35 1.99 -10.12
N ALA A 311 -7.39 2.24 -11.42
CA ALA A 311 -7.84 1.32 -12.45
C ALA A 311 -7.20 1.73 -13.78
N ALA A 312 -6.90 0.75 -14.63
CA ALA A 312 -6.37 0.96 -15.97
C ALA A 312 -7.40 0.52 -17.01
N VAL A 313 -7.46 1.19 -18.16
CA VAL A 313 -8.27 0.75 -19.30
C VAL A 313 -7.33 0.09 -20.30
N VAL A 314 -7.51 -1.20 -20.52
CA VAL A 314 -6.69 -2.01 -21.42
C VAL A 314 -7.56 -2.49 -22.58
N ARG A 315 -7.02 -2.45 -23.79
CA ARG A 315 -7.69 -3.02 -24.97
C ARG A 315 -7.37 -4.51 -25.04
N ASP A 316 -8.41 -5.33 -25.04
CA ASP A 316 -8.23 -6.76 -25.20
C ASP A 316 -7.82 -7.13 -26.64
N GLU A 317 -6.89 -8.07 -26.78
CA GLU A 317 -6.44 -8.59 -28.08
C GLU A 317 -7.40 -9.64 -28.65
N GLU A 318 -8.13 -10.37 -27.79
CA GLU A 318 -9.07 -11.42 -28.22
C GLU A 318 -10.45 -10.83 -28.59
N SER A 319 -11.00 -9.93 -27.76
CA SER A 319 -12.31 -9.30 -28.03
C SER A 319 -12.25 -7.96 -28.77
N PHE A 320 -11.07 -7.31 -28.87
CA PHE A 320 -10.88 -5.93 -29.34
C PHE A 320 -11.63 -4.84 -28.56
N GLU A 321 -12.29 -5.20 -27.45
CA GLU A 321 -13.02 -4.27 -26.58
C GLU A 321 -12.11 -3.69 -25.49
N PHE A 322 -12.51 -2.54 -24.95
CA PHE A 322 -11.83 -1.92 -23.82
C PHE A 322 -12.35 -2.51 -22.51
N VAL A 323 -11.45 -3.15 -21.77
CA VAL A 323 -11.70 -3.73 -20.45
C VAL A 323 -11.00 -2.91 -19.36
N ILE A 324 -11.61 -2.85 -18.18
CA ILE A 324 -11.04 -2.16 -17.02
C ILE A 324 -10.27 -3.18 -16.18
N GLU A 325 -8.99 -2.93 -15.96
CA GLU A 325 -8.15 -3.65 -15.01
C GLU A 325 -8.14 -2.93 -13.66
N ALA A 326 -8.43 -3.68 -12.60
CA ALA A 326 -8.43 -3.15 -11.23
C ALA A 326 -6.99 -2.86 -10.77
N GLY A 327 -6.76 -1.66 -10.22
CA GLY A 327 -5.49 -1.28 -9.62
C GLY A 327 -5.33 -1.82 -8.20
N ALA A 328 -4.14 -1.61 -7.61
CA ALA A 328 -3.78 -2.13 -6.31
C ALA A 328 -4.72 -1.70 -5.16
N LEU A 329 -5.35 -0.53 -5.26
CA LEU A 329 -6.32 -0.06 -4.27
C LEU A 329 -7.61 -0.89 -4.31
N MET A 330 -8.10 -1.22 -5.51
CA MET A 330 -9.30 -2.05 -5.70
C MET A 330 -9.02 -3.51 -5.32
N LEU A 331 -7.83 -4.01 -5.63
CA LEU A 331 -7.39 -5.35 -5.24
C LEU A 331 -7.21 -5.50 -3.71
N ALA A 332 -6.98 -4.42 -2.97
CA ALA A 332 -6.95 -4.46 -1.51
C ALA A 332 -8.35 -4.67 -0.88
N ASP A 333 -9.41 -4.34 -1.63
CA ASP A 333 -10.79 -4.60 -1.22
C ASP A 333 -11.20 -6.03 -1.59
N ASN A 334 -10.94 -6.94 -0.65
CA ASN A 334 -11.37 -8.36 -0.60
C ASN A 334 -10.38 -9.42 -1.12
N ILE A 335 -9.08 -9.15 -1.22
CA ILE A 335 -8.11 -10.22 -1.51
C ILE A 335 -7.43 -10.67 -0.22
N VAL A 336 -7.55 -11.95 0.14
CA VAL A 336 -7.03 -12.52 1.40
C VAL A 336 -5.80 -13.38 1.07
N ASP A 337 -4.58 -12.87 1.22
CA ASP A 337 -3.40 -13.59 0.69
C ASP A 337 -2.10 -13.59 1.52
N TYR A 338 -2.08 -13.06 2.75
CA TYR A 338 -0.85 -13.06 3.58
C TYR A 338 -0.82 -14.00 4.79
N ALA A 339 -1.93 -14.62 5.19
CA ALA A 339 -1.95 -15.45 6.40
C ALA A 339 -1.26 -16.82 6.25
N ILE A 340 -1.20 -17.39 5.04
CA ILE A 340 -0.74 -18.78 4.83
C ILE A 340 0.77 -18.87 4.57
N ALA A 341 1.39 -17.82 4.02
CA ALA A 341 2.83 -17.80 3.76
C ALA A 341 3.67 -17.95 5.05
N ARG A 342 3.11 -17.59 6.22
CA ARG A 342 3.81 -17.70 7.51
C ARG A 342 3.69 -19.11 8.10
N SER A 343 2.51 -19.72 8.07
CA SER A 343 2.28 -21.06 8.65
C SER A 343 3.10 -22.16 7.97
N ILE A 344 3.46 -22.00 6.68
CA ILE A 344 4.24 -23.01 5.92
C ILE A 344 5.74 -22.78 6.08
N VAL A 345 6.18 -21.52 6.21
CA VAL A 345 7.58 -21.18 6.54
C VAL A 345 7.90 -21.58 7.98
N ASP A 346 6.97 -21.39 8.91
CA ASP A 346 7.13 -21.80 10.31
C ASP A 346 7.19 -23.34 10.46
N LEU A 347 6.48 -24.10 9.61
CA LEU A 347 6.54 -25.57 9.60
C LEU A 347 7.83 -26.14 9.00
N HIS A 348 8.51 -25.39 8.11
CA HIS A 348 9.78 -25.80 7.48
C HIS A 348 11.02 -25.21 8.14
N MET A 349 10.87 -24.20 9.01
CA MET A 349 12.02 -23.56 9.64
C MET A 349 12.67 -24.35 10.76
N GLY A 350 12.11 -25.50 11.20
CA GLY A 350 12.85 -26.50 11.99
C GLY A 350 13.68 -25.94 13.16
N ARG A 351 13.27 -24.81 13.73
CA ARG A 351 13.91 -24.14 14.86
C ARG A 351 12.89 -24.09 15.98
N HIS A 352 12.77 -25.22 16.69
CA HIS A 352 12.66 -25.12 18.13
C HIS A 352 14.00 -24.56 18.63
N GLY A 353 14.05 -23.24 18.69
CA GLY A 353 15.09 -22.47 19.34
C GLY A 353 14.39 -21.27 19.95
N ALA A 354 13.90 -21.47 21.17
CA ALA A 354 13.30 -20.44 21.99
C ALA A 354 14.20 -19.19 22.05
N GLU A 355 13.73 -18.10 21.46
CA GLU A 355 13.38 -16.96 22.29
C GLU A 355 11.88 -16.79 22.16
N ASP A 356 11.14 -17.61 22.92
CA ASP A 356 9.79 -17.27 23.31
C ASP A 356 9.88 -15.95 24.07
N THR A 357 9.75 -14.83 23.36
CA THR A 357 9.12 -13.69 24.01
C THR A 357 7.73 -14.20 24.35
N HIS A 358 7.51 -14.56 25.61
CA HIS A 358 6.20 -14.92 26.16
C HIS A 358 5.23 -13.80 25.80
N THR A 359 4.59 -13.91 24.64
CA THR A 359 3.53 -13.03 24.19
C THR A 359 2.27 -13.60 24.81
N ILE A 360 1.55 -12.73 25.52
CA ILE A 360 0.33 -13.12 26.25
C ILE A 360 -0.73 -13.64 25.27
N TYR A 361 -0.69 -13.14 24.03
CA TYR A 361 -1.62 -13.48 22.97
C TYR A 361 -0.92 -13.90 21.69
N SER A 362 -1.35 -15.02 21.10
CA SER A 362 -0.90 -15.44 19.77
C SER A 362 -1.49 -14.53 18.69
N VAL A 363 -0.76 -14.38 17.58
CA VAL A 363 -1.17 -13.54 16.44
C VAL A 363 -2.51 -14.02 15.84
N ASP A 364 -2.73 -15.33 15.82
CA ASP A 364 -3.98 -15.91 15.31
C ASP A 364 -5.16 -15.65 16.24
N ASN A 365 -4.95 -15.68 17.56
CA ASN A 365 -5.99 -15.30 18.52
C ASN A 365 -6.36 -13.83 18.37
N ILE A 366 -5.37 -12.94 18.18
CA ILE A 366 -5.60 -11.52 17.91
C ILE A 366 -6.37 -11.32 16.59
N ARG A 367 -6.02 -12.06 15.53
CA ARG A 367 -6.73 -11.98 14.24
C ARG A 367 -8.20 -12.41 14.37
N ARG A 368 -8.46 -13.53 15.06
CA ARG A 368 -9.83 -14.00 15.35
C ARG A 368 -10.59 -12.99 16.20
N TYR A 369 -9.95 -12.44 17.24
CA TYR A 369 -10.54 -11.43 18.11
C TYR A 369 -10.94 -10.17 17.33
N ILE A 370 -10.06 -9.65 16.48
CA ILE A 370 -10.37 -8.46 15.65
C ILE A 370 -11.49 -8.76 14.66
N ALA A 371 -11.50 -9.94 14.03
CA ALA A 371 -12.58 -10.34 13.14
C ALA A 371 -13.94 -10.39 13.86
N PHE A 372 -13.94 -10.88 15.10
CA PHE A 372 -15.12 -10.90 15.97
C PHE A 372 -15.54 -9.50 16.43
N ALA A 373 -14.58 -8.66 16.85
CA ALA A 373 -14.82 -7.28 17.28
C ALA A 373 -15.44 -6.40 16.18
N ARG A 374 -15.10 -6.65 14.90
CA ARG A 374 -15.63 -5.91 13.75
C ARG A 374 -17.13 -6.09 13.53
N CYS A 375 -17.74 -7.13 14.08
CA CYS A 375 -19.18 -7.40 13.95
C CYS A 375 -20.03 -6.51 14.85
N PHE A 376 -19.45 -5.93 15.89
CA PHE A 376 -20.15 -5.01 16.77
C PHE A 376 -20.33 -3.65 16.09
N LYS A 377 -21.55 -3.12 16.17
CA LYS A 377 -21.91 -1.78 15.68
C LYS A 377 -22.30 -0.93 16.91
N PRO A 378 -21.33 -0.40 17.67
CA PRO A 378 -21.61 0.33 18.90
C PRO A 378 -22.42 1.60 18.64
N LYS A 379 -23.34 1.90 19.55
CA LYS A 379 -24.15 3.13 19.54
C LYS A 379 -23.58 4.16 20.50
N ILE A 380 -23.64 5.43 20.13
CA ILE A 380 -23.14 6.52 20.97
C ILE A 380 -24.16 6.80 22.08
N SER A 381 -23.72 6.80 23.34
CA SER A 381 -24.57 7.17 24.48
C SER A 381 -24.73 8.70 24.57
N GLY A 382 -25.84 9.18 25.14
CA GLY A 382 -26.09 10.62 25.31
C GLY A 382 -24.99 11.33 26.12
N GLU A 383 -24.54 10.70 27.21
CA GLU A 383 -23.44 11.23 28.03
C GLU A 383 -22.10 11.31 27.27
N ALA A 384 -21.81 10.33 26.41
CA ALA A 384 -20.61 10.37 25.58
C ALA A 384 -20.69 11.49 24.53
N MET A 385 -21.88 11.79 24.02
CA MET A 385 -22.10 12.87 23.05
C MET A 385 -21.79 14.24 23.67
N GLU A 386 -22.27 14.52 24.88
CA GLU A 386 -21.96 15.75 25.60
C GLU A 386 -20.45 15.87 25.87
N CYS A 387 -19.82 14.79 26.32
CA CYS A 387 -18.37 14.74 26.54
C CYS A 387 -17.58 15.01 25.25
N MET A 388 -17.98 14.45 24.10
CA MET A 388 -17.33 14.72 22.80
C MET A 388 -17.43 16.21 22.40
N VAL A 389 -18.59 16.83 22.61
CA VAL A 389 -18.81 18.25 22.29
C VAL A 389 -17.97 19.15 23.19
N GLU A 390 -17.91 18.85 24.49
CA GLU A 390 -17.05 19.57 25.43
C GLU A 390 -15.57 19.45 25.07
N GLU A 391 -15.07 18.25 24.81
CA GLU A 391 -13.67 18.02 24.45
C GLU A 391 -13.31 18.68 23.10
N TYR A 392 -14.23 18.65 22.12
CA TYR A 392 -14.04 19.36 20.86
C TYR A 392 -13.99 20.89 21.06
N LYS A 393 -14.87 21.44 21.92
CA LYS A 393 -14.86 22.87 22.25
C LYS A 393 -13.55 23.26 22.94
N LYS A 394 -13.08 22.48 23.92
CA LYS A 394 -11.79 22.69 24.60
C LYS A 394 -10.63 22.67 23.61
N MET A 395 -10.62 21.70 22.70
CA MET A 395 -9.60 21.58 21.66
C MET A 395 -9.57 22.79 20.72
N ARG A 396 -10.75 23.29 20.31
CA ARG A 396 -10.86 24.48 19.45
C ARG A 396 -10.51 25.78 20.17
N GLN A 397 -10.88 25.91 21.44
CA GLN A 397 -10.49 27.06 22.28
C GLN A 397 -8.98 27.12 22.47
N ARG A 398 -8.33 25.96 22.68
CA ARG A 398 -6.88 25.88 22.84
C ARG A 398 -6.14 26.35 21.58
N ASP A 399 -6.64 26.02 20.39
CA ASP A 399 -6.10 26.47 19.10
C ASP A 399 -6.32 27.98 18.89
N ALA A 400 -7.43 28.53 19.39
CA ALA A 400 -7.71 29.97 19.33
C ALA A 400 -6.90 30.79 20.35
N SER A 401 -6.55 30.21 21.50
CA SER A 401 -5.80 30.88 22.57
C SER A 401 -4.28 30.76 22.44
N SER A 402 -3.76 29.75 21.73
CA SER A 402 -2.32 29.55 21.58
C SER A 402 -1.79 30.47 20.47
N GLY A 403 -1.12 31.56 20.84
CA GLY A 403 -0.34 32.39 19.91
C GLY A 403 0.85 31.66 19.28
N THR A 404 1.21 30.50 19.81
CA THR A 404 2.11 29.51 19.18
C THR A 404 1.35 28.80 18.06
N LYS A 405 1.77 29.04 16.81
CA LYS A 405 1.22 28.40 15.62
C LYS A 405 1.27 26.87 15.77
N SER A 406 0.12 26.26 16.02
CA SER A 406 -0.06 24.82 15.80
C SER A 406 0.25 24.54 14.31
N ALA A 407 0.89 23.41 14.01
CA ALA A 407 1.24 23.06 12.62
C ALA A 407 0.01 22.95 11.71
N TRP A 408 -1.17 22.68 12.28
CA TRP A 408 -2.40 22.37 11.55
C TRP A 408 -3.61 23.00 12.23
N ARG A 409 -4.47 23.66 11.43
CA ARG A 409 -5.74 24.24 11.91
C ARG A 409 -6.76 23.16 12.23
N ILE A 410 -7.46 23.30 13.35
CA ILE A 410 -8.48 22.35 13.80
C ILE A 410 -9.80 22.56 13.03
N THR A 411 -10.30 21.52 12.36
CA THR A 411 -11.54 21.54 11.56
C THR A 411 -12.56 20.49 12.02
N VAL A 412 -13.77 20.50 11.44
CA VAL A 412 -14.84 19.53 11.75
C VAL A 412 -14.42 18.09 11.45
N ARG A 413 -13.49 17.86 10.51
CA ARG A 413 -12.95 16.51 10.22
C ARG A 413 -12.29 15.85 11.43
N GLN A 414 -11.77 16.65 12.37
CA GLN A 414 -11.21 16.13 13.62
C GLN A 414 -12.28 15.59 14.55
N LEU A 415 -13.47 16.20 14.56
CA LEU A 415 -14.62 15.68 15.30
C LEU A 415 -15.11 14.36 14.69
N GLU A 416 -15.20 14.27 13.36
CA GLU A 416 -15.53 13.00 12.68
C GLU A 416 -14.51 11.90 12.99
N SER A 417 -13.22 12.25 13.04
CA SER A 417 -12.15 11.31 13.39
C SER A 417 -12.23 10.87 14.85
N LEU A 418 -12.55 11.78 15.77
CA LEU A 418 -12.77 11.47 17.19
C LEU A 418 -13.95 10.50 17.39
N VAL A 419 -15.04 10.68 16.65
CA VAL A 419 -16.19 9.76 16.67
C VAL A 419 -15.77 8.38 16.20
N ARG A 420 -15.07 8.27 15.05
CA ARG A 420 -14.59 6.99 14.51
C ARG A 420 -13.61 6.29 15.45
N LEU A 421 -12.68 7.03 16.07
CA LEU A 421 -11.74 6.48 17.06
C LEU A 421 -12.48 5.96 18.29
N SER A 422 -13.47 6.70 18.80
CA SER A 422 -14.25 6.29 19.97
C SER A 422 -15.08 5.03 19.70
N GLU A 423 -15.66 4.91 18.49
CA GLU A 423 -16.35 3.71 18.04
C GLU A 423 -15.40 2.52 17.87
N ALA A 424 -14.20 2.74 17.31
CA ALA A 424 -13.19 1.69 17.15
C ALA A 424 -12.69 1.18 18.52
N THR A 425 -12.50 2.06 19.50
CA THR A 425 -12.13 1.68 20.87
C THR A 425 -13.26 0.90 21.55
N ALA A 426 -14.52 1.30 21.37
CA ALA A 426 -15.67 0.55 21.90
C ALA A 426 -15.77 -0.86 21.28
N ARG A 427 -15.52 -0.97 19.96
CA ARG A 427 -15.45 -2.28 19.27
C ARG A 427 -14.36 -3.18 19.84
N LEU A 428 -13.19 -2.63 20.14
CA LEU A 428 -12.09 -3.41 20.72
C LEU A 428 -12.49 -4.03 22.08
N HIS A 429 -13.30 -3.34 22.87
CA HIS A 429 -13.82 -3.85 24.14
C HIS A 429 -15.09 -4.71 24.00
N CYS A 430 -15.53 -5.00 22.76
CA CYS A 430 -16.79 -5.71 22.48
C CYS A 430 -18.00 -5.06 23.18
N ALA A 431 -18.01 -3.74 23.29
CA ALA A 431 -19.11 -2.99 23.89
C ALA A 431 -20.12 -2.54 22.82
N ASP A 432 -21.42 -2.70 23.11
CA ASP A 432 -22.51 -2.23 22.24
C ASP A 432 -22.78 -0.72 22.36
N THR A 433 -22.22 -0.07 23.38
CA THR A 433 -22.38 1.36 23.63
C THR A 433 -21.05 2.06 23.85
N VAL A 434 -20.91 3.26 23.30
CA VAL A 434 -19.74 4.11 23.52
C VAL A 434 -19.90 4.82 24.86
N THR A 435 -18.99 4.55 25.77
CA THR A 435 -18.91 5.17 27.10
C THR A 435 -17.98 6.40 27.09
N GLN A 436 -18.10 7.27 28.10
CA GLN A 436 -17.22 8.44 28.26
C GLN A 436 -15.73 8.07 28.38
N ALA A 437 -15.42 6.89 28.91
CA ALA A 437 -14.05 6.41 29.06
C ALA A 437 -13.37 6.22 27.69
N HIS A 438 -14.08 5.64 26.72
CA HIS A 438 -13.56 5.46 25.36
C HIS A 438 -13.31 6.79 24.65
N VAL A 439 -14.19 7.78 24.88
CA VAL A 439 -14.03 9.14 24.33
C VAL A 439 -12.79 9.81 24.90
N ARG A 440 -12.57 9.73 26.22
CA ARG A 440 -11.38 10.33 26.85
C ARG A 440 -10.09 9.68 26.38
N GLU A 441 -10.07 8.37 26.21
CA GLU A 441 -8.89 7.67 25.67
C GLU A 441 -8.62 8.05 24.20
N ALA A 442 -9.66 8.08 23.36
CA ALA A 442 -9.55 8.53 21.97
C ALA A 442 -9.08 9.98 21.88
N PHE A 443 -9.58 10.85 22.74
CA PHE A 443 -9.17 12.25 22.82
C PHE A 443 -7.73 12.40 23.28
N ALA A 444 -7.29 11.61 24.27
CA ALA A 444 -5.90 11.61 24.73
C ALA A 444 -4.93 11.22 23.60
N LEU A 445 -5.29 10.23 22.79
CA LEU A 445 -4.52 9.81 21.62
C LEU A 445 -4.48 10.91 20.54
N LEU A 446 -5.62 11.54 20.27
CA LEU A 446 -5.70 12.65 19.32
C LEU A 446 -4.88 13.86 19.78
N ASN A 447 -4.98 14.26 21.04
CA ASN A 447 -4.25 15.40 21.60
C ASN A 447 -2.73 15.18 21.58
N LYS A 448 -2.27 13.93 21.83
CA LYS A 448 -0.85 13.58 21.68
C LYS A 448 -0.36 13.62 20.22
N SER A 449 -1.25 13.43 19.24
CA SER A 449 -0.89 13.53 17.82
C SER A 449 -0.72 14.98 17.34
N ILE A 450 -1.31 15.96 18.05
CA ILE A 450 -1.19 17.37 17.73
C ILE A 450 0.10 17.89 18.38
N ILE A 451 1.22 17.69 17.70
CA ILE A 451 2.52 18.21 18.14
C ILE A 451 2.52 19.73 17.92
N ARG A 452 2.93 20.48 18.97
CA ARG A 452 3.28 21.90 18.84
C ARG A 452 4.58 22.00 18.08
N VAL A 453 4.59 22.76 17.00
CA VAL A 453 5.85 23.19 16.38
C VAL A 453 6.39 24.31 17.26
N GLU A 454 7.04 23.92 18.35
CA GLU A 454 8.01 24.80 18.99
C GLU A 454 9.25 24.73 18.08
N GLN A 455 9.39 25.71 17.20
CA GLN A 455 10.69 25.98 16.61
C GLN A 455 11.58 26.39 17.79
N PRO A 456 12.70 25.69 18.05
CA PRO A 456 13.56 26.07 19.16
C PRO A 456 14.02 27.50 18.93
N ASP A 457 13.93 28.32 19.98
CA ASP A 457 14.46 29.68 19.97
C ASP A 457 15.93 29.65 19.53
N ILE A 458 16.31 30.66 18.76
CA ILE A 458 17.66 30.73 18.22
C ILE A 458 18.60 31.12 19.37
N ASN A 459 19.28 30.14 19.95
CA ASN A 459 20.43 30.41 20.81
C ASN A 459 21.55 31.02 19.95
N LEU A 460 21.95 32.25 20.28
CA LEU A 460 22.97 33.03 19.57
C LEU A 460 24.40 32.74 20.06
N GLU A 461 24.60 31.81 20.98
CA GLU A 461 25.92 31.41 21.48
C GLU A 461 26.01 29.89 21.65
N GLU A 462 26.38 29.17 20.60
CA GLU A 462 27.14 27.92 20.75
C GLU A 462 28.12 27.85 19.57
N GLU A 463 29.38 28.14 19.86
CA GLU A 463 30.57 27.37 19.45
C GLU A 463 31.85 28.10 19.91
N ASP A 464 32.33 27.78 21.12
CA ASP A 464 33.74 27.99 21.50
C ASP A 464 34.28 26.88 22.44
N GLN A 465 33.63 25.71 22.52
CA GLN A 465 34.13 24.60 23.37
C GLN A 465 34.26 23.24 22.66
N HIS A 466 34.58 23.22 21.37
CA HIS A 466 35.04 21.99 20.71
C HIS A 466 36.36 22.17 19.97
N GLN A 467 37.44 22.35 20.74
CA GLN A 467 38.74 21.73 20.45
C GLN A 467 39.65 21.80 21.68
N LEU A 468 40.16 20.63 22.10
CA LEU A 468 41.07 20.33 23.22
C LEU A 468 40.40 19.84 24.51
N THR A 469 40.21 18.52 24.62
CA THR A 469 40.87 17.64 25.63
C THR A 469 40.16 16.29 25.69
N ASP A 470 40.73 15.31 24.99
CA ASP A 470 40.54 13.88 25.29
C ASP A 470 41.74 13.47 26.15
N ALA A 471 41.54 13.18 27.44
CA ALA A 471 42.21 12.10 28.19
C ALA A 471 41.93 12.14 29.71
N SER A 472 41.54 10.96 30.20
CA SER A 472 41.58 10.42 31.58
C SER A 472 40.35 10.62 32.50
N GLU A 473 39.67 9.49 32.73
CA GLU A 473 38.73 9.21 33.81
C GLU A 473 39.48 8.87 35.13
N THR A 474 38.96 9.31 36.28
CA THR A 474 38.52 8.51 37.47
C THR A 474 38.32 9.41 38.72
N PRO A 475 37.56 9.00 39.77
CA PRO A 475 36.55 9.88 40.38
C PRO A 475 36.65 10.18 41.91
N VAL A 476 35.81 11.16 42.34
CA VAL A 476 35.21 11.48 43.68
C VAL A 476 36.08 12.03 44.84
N ILE A 477 35.68 13.20 45.40
CA ILE A 477 35.28 13.47 46.82
C ILE A 477 34.81 14.95 47.00
N ASP A 478 33.69 15.13 47.72
CA ASP A 478 33.00 16.38 48.12
C ASP A 478 33.80 17.32 49.06
N GLN A 479 33.68 18.64 48.90
CA GLN A 479 33.03 19.60 49.84
C GLN A 479 33.23 21.10 49.46
N PRO A 480 32.42 22.03 50.00
CA PRO A 480 31.98 23.25 49.32
C PRO A 480 32.76 24.51 49.68
N THR A 481 32.91 25.44 48.73
CA THR A 481 33.25 26.84 49.02
C THR A 481 32.46 27.79 48.11
N THR A 482 31.64 28.61 48.76
CA THR A 482 31.00 29.83 48.30
C THR A 482 31.96 30.79 47.60
N GLU A 483 31.64 31.20 46.36
CA GLU A 483 31.94 32.55 45.85
C GLU A 483 30.78 33.08 44.99
N THR A 484 30.44 34.32 45.33
CA THR A 484 29.49 35.32 44.84
C THR A 484 29.13 35.43 43.35
N ASN A 485 27.87 35.80 43.11
CA ASN A 485 27.20 36.19 41.85
C ASN A 485 27.97 37.18 40.94
N THR A 486 27.98 36.87 39.65
CA THR A 486 27.59 37.80 38.55
C THR A 486 26.89 36.99 37.45
N THR A 487 25.57 37.18 37.33
CA THR A 487 24.74 36.58 36.28
C THR A 487 24.94 37.33 34.96
N ALA A 488 25.71 36.77 34.02
CA ALA A 488 25.65 37.17 32.62
C ALA A 488 24.33 36.65 32.03
N GLY A 489 23.45 37.56 31.61
CA GLY A 489 22.13 37.25 31.08
C GLY A 489 22.22 36.51 29.74
N HIS A 490 21.61 35.33 29.68
CA HIS A 490 21.43 34.54 28.47
C HIS A 490 20.43 35.25 27.53
N LEU A 491 20.89 35.95 26.48
CA LEU A 491 19.99 36.52 25.47
C LEU A 491 19.47 35.42 24.53
N ARG A 492 18.17 35.12 24.61
CA ARG A 492 17.43 34.26 23.66
C ARG A 492 16.55 35.14 22.79
N VAL A 493 16.57 34.92 21.47
CA VAL A 493 15.75 35.68 20.51
C VAL A 493 14.83 34.72 19.78
N THR A 494 13.57 35.10 19.62
CA THR A 494 12.60 34.28 18.90
C THR A 494 12.92 34.27 17.40
N TYR A 495 12.70 33.14 16.72
CA TYR A 495 13.00 33.00 15.27
C TYR A 495 12.23 34.02 14.41
N ASP A 496 11.01 34.38 14.82
CA ASP A 496 10.18 35.37 14.11
C ASP A 496 10.71 36.81 14.28
N GLU A 497 11.36 37.14 15.40
CA GLU A 497 12.10 38.41 15.58
C GLU A 497 13.38 38.41 14.76
N TYR A 498 14.19 37.35 14.85
CA TYR A 498 15.40 37.19 14.06
C TYR A 498 15.14 37.33 12.56
N ARG A 499 14.09 36.66 12.04
CA ARG A 499 13.74 36.70 10.61
C ARG A 499 13.27 38.08 10.16
N ARG A 500 12.47 38.79 10.98
CA ARG A 500 12.05 40.16 10.67
C ARG A 500 13.26 41.08 10.56
N ILE A 501 14.12 41.07 11.57
CA ILE A 501 15.32 41.91 11.62
C ILE A 501 16.26 41.56 10.45
N ALA A 502 16.51 40.27 10.21
CA ALA A 502 17.32 39.82 9.09
C ALA A 502 16.75 40.26 7.73
N SER A 503 15.43 40.14 7.52
CA SER A 503 14.80 40.54 6.25
C SER A 503 14.91 42.04 5.98
N LEU A 504 14.77 42.89 7.00
CA LEU A 504 14.93 44.35 6.89
C LEU A 504 16.38 44.71 6.58
N LEU A 505 17.34 44.10 7.27
CA LEU A 505 18.78 44.30 7.03
C LEU A 505 19.18 43.86 5.61
N ILE A 506 18.68 42.72 5.12
CA ILE A 506 18.97 42.21 3.77
C ILE A 506 18.33 43.08 2.69
N LEU A 507 17.06 43.49 2.86
CA LEU A 507 16.37 44.38 1.92
C LEU A 507 17.08 45.72 1.81
N ARG A 508 17.55 46.28 2.94
CA ARG A 508 18.31 47.53 2.97
C ARG A 508 19.68 47.38 2.31
N ALA A 509 20.42 46.32 2.62
CA ALA A 509 21.71 46.03 2.01
C ALA A 509 21.61 45.86 0.48
N ARG A 510 20.53 45.23 -0.01
CA ARG A 510 20.24 45.11 -1.44
C ARG A 510 19.88 46.46 -2.08
N ASN A 511 19.02 47.25 -1.44
CA ASN A 511 18.63 48.57 -1.95
C ASN A 511 19.86 49.48 -2.07
N TRP A 512 20.77 49.48 -1.10
CA TRP A 512 22.03 50.22 -1.19
C TRP A 512 22.94 49.75 -2.32
N CYS A 513 23.00 48.45 -2.63
CA CYS A 513 23.67 47.98 -3.84
C CYS A 513 22.98 48.47 -5.14
N GLU A 514 21.64 48.54 -5.17
CA GLU A 514 20.86 48.95 -6.35
C GLU A 514 20.88 50.47 -6.59
N THR A 515 20.81 51.31 -5.55
CA THR A 515 20.82 52.79 -5.69
C THR A 515 22.14 53.33 -6.21
N LEU A 516 23.24 52.62 -5.97
CA LEU A 516 24.58 52.99 -6.42
C LEU A 516 24.91 52.46 -7.83
N ALA A 517 24.16 51.49 -8.36
CA ALA A 517 24.30 51.06 -9.76
C ALA A 517 23.84 52.15 -10.77
N THR A 518 23.07 53.13 -10.31
CA THR A 518 22.60 54.28 -11.11
C THR A 518 23.54 55.48 -11.12
N ASP A 519 24.52 55.56 -10.20
CA ASP A 519 25.42 56.71 -10.05
C ASP A 519 26.89 56.36 -10.39
N SER A 520 27.23 56.47 -11.69
CA SER A 520 28.54 56.81 -12.29
C SER A 520 29.72 55.80 -12.35
N GLU A 521 30.03 55.38 -13.58
CA GLU A 521 31.28 55.54 -14.38
C GLU A 521 32.64 55.96 -13.75
N SER A 522 32.94 55.72 -12.46
CA SER A 522 34.31 55.95 -11.93
C SER A 522 34.89 54.78 -11.13
N ASP A 523 35.93 54.18 -11.70
CA ASP A 523 36.84 53.22 -11.07
C ASP A 523 37.56 53.87 -9.88
N GLN A 524 37.25 53.42 -8.65
CA GLN A 524 38.16 53.18 -7.50
C GLN A 524 37.45 53.38 -6.15
N THR A 525 36.73 52.35 -5.70
CA THR A 525 36.63 51.79 -4.32
C THR A 525 35.42 50.85 -4.29
N PRO A 526 35.50 49.65 -3.69
CA PRO A 526 34.33 48.78 -3.59
C PRO A 526 33.29 49.42 -2.65
N GLY A 527 32.26 50.02 -3.25
CA GLY A 527 31.15 50.68 -2.60
C GLY A 527 30.17 49.68 -1.97
N ALA A 528 30.55 49.18 -0.81
CA ALA A 528 29.68 48.42 0.08
C ALA A 528 29.54 49.20 1.40
N PRO A 529 28.42 49.07 2.11
CA PRO A 529 28.26 49.70 3.41
C PRO A 529 29.18 49.06 4.46
N LYS A 530 29.65 49.88 5.40
CA LYS A 530 30.38 49.38 6.56
C LYS A 530 29.42 48.70 7.53
N ARG A 531 29.91 47.69 8.25
CA ARG A 531 29.17 47.00 9.34
C ARG A 531 28.55 48.01 10.33
N SER A 532 29.32 49.01 10.76
CA SER A 532 28.86 50.07 11.68
C SER A 532 27.76 50.95 11.10
N GLU A 533 27.76 51.21 9.80
CA GLU A 533 26.76 52.06 9.14
C GLU A 533 25.40 51.36 9.03
N LEU A 534 25.40 50.06 8.76
CA LEU A 534 24.18 49.24 8.75
C LEU A 534 23.57 49.09 10.15
N VAL A 535 24.42 48.93 11.17
CA VAL A 535 23.99 48.89 12.58
C VAL A 535 23.42 50.24 13.00
N ASN A 536 24.08 51.36 12.65
CA ASN A 536 23.59 52.70 12.97
C ASN A 536 22.26 53.01 12.28
N TRP A 537 22.07 52.61 11.02
CA TRP A 537 20.79 52.78 10.33
C TRP A 537 19.65 52.02 11.02
N TYR A 538 19.91 50.75 11.40
CA TYR A 538 18.90 49.97 12.11
C TYR A 538 18.59 50.58 13.48
N LEU A 539 19.59 51.14 14.16
CA LEU A 539 19.36 51.88 15.40
C LEU A 539 18.51 53.13 15.16
N GLU A 540 18.76 53.93 14.13
CA GLU A 540 17.97 55.12 13.76
C GLU A 540 16.50 54.80 13.45
N GLU A 541 16.23 53.72 12.70
CA GLU A 541 14.86 53.30 12.37
C GLU A 541 14.08 52.84 13.62
N VAL A 542 14.80 52.32 14.61
CA VAL A 542 14.23 51.72 15.82
C VAL A 542 14.28 52.67 17.03
N VAL A 543 14.90 53.86 16.90
CA VAL A 543 14.94 54.89 17.95
C VAL A 543 13.52 55.28 18.40
N ASP A 544 12.57 55.33 17.47
CA ASP A 544 11.18 55.74 17.77
C ASP A 544 10.41 54.68 18.60
N GLU A 545 10.92 53.45 18.73
CA GLU A 545 10.26 52.36 19.48
C GLU A 545 10.72 52.24 20.94
N PHE A 546 11.84 52.86 21.35
CA PHE A 546 12.45 52.62 22.67
C PHE A 546 12.79 53.90 23.44
N GLU A 547 12.28 54.02 24.68
CA GLU A 547 12.47 55.21 25.54
C GLU A 547 13.76 55.19 26.38
N THR A 548 14.47 54.05 26.45
CA THR A 548 15.59 53.83 27.39
C THR A 548 16.93 53.58 26.70
N GLU A 549 17.99 54.31 27.10
CA GLU A 549 19.35 54.18 26.56
C GLU A 549 19.96 52.77 26.76
N ALA A 550 19.58 52.08 27.85
CA ALA A 550 20.02 50.71 28.12
C ALA A 550 19.45 49.67 27.12
N GLN A 551 18.22 49.87 26.64
CA GLN A 551 17.59 48.98 25.67
C GLN A 551 18.20 49.14 24.27
N LEU A 552 18.56 50.37 23.90
CA LEU A 552 19.29 50.64 22.65
C LEU A 552 20.66 49.94 22.62
N ALA A 553 21.36 49.88 23.76
CA ALA A 553 22.63 49.17 23.89
C ALA A 553 22.46 47.65 23.75
N GLU A 554 21.41 47.06 24.33
CA GLU A 554 21.08 45.63 24.18
C GLU A 554 20.69 45.27 22.74
N VAL A 555 19.86 46.10 22.10
CA VAL A 555 19.45 45.91 20.69
C VAL A 555 20.65 46.03 19.75
N LYS A 556 21.56 46.98 19.99
CA LYS A 556 22.81 47.10 19.23
C LYS A 556 23.63 45.80 19.27
N LEU A 557 23.84 45.26 20.47
CA LEU A 557 24.60 44.03 20.69
C LEU A 557 23.92 42.82 20.03
N LEU A 558 22.58 42.79 20.06
CA LEU A 558 21.77 41.78 19.40
C LEU A 558 21.91 41.83 17.87
N VAL A 559 21.83 43.02 17.27
CA VAL A 559 21.98 43.21 15.82
C VAL A 559 23.39 42.86 15.35
N GLU A 560 24.42 43.24 16.09
CA GLU A 560 25.81 42.87 15.78
C GLU A 560 26.00 41.35 15.75
N ARG A 561 25.42 40.61 16.70
CA ARG A 561 25.47 39.14 16.72
C ARG A 561 24.64 38.50 15.60
N ILE A 562 23.50 39.10 15.24
CA ILE A 562 22.69 38.64 14.10
C ILE A 562 23.49 38.78 12.80
N ILE A 563 24.20 39.90 12.60
CA ILE A 563 25.06 40.10 11.44
C ILE A 563 26.19 39.06 11.41
N ASP A 564 26.85 38.79 12.54
CA ASP A 564 27.89 37.76 12.61
C ASP A 564 27.36 36.35 12.26
N ARG A 565 26.13 36.04 12.65
CA ARG A 565 25.48 34.77 12.29
C ARG A 565 25.09 34.69 10.81
N LEU A 566 24.59 35.79 10.25
CA LEU A 566 24.27 35.89 8.82
C LEU A 566 25.50 35.74 7.93
N ILE A 567 26.68 36.15 8.43
CA ILE A 567 27.98 35.97 7.76
C ILE A 567 28.49 34.52 7.93
N LYS A 568 28.53 33.99 9.16
CA LYS A 568 29.20 32.72 9.46
C LYS A 568 28.37 31.46 9.21
N LYS A 569 27.06 31.49 9.49
CA LYS A 569 26.18 30.30 9.42
C LYS A 569 25.32 30.29 8.17
N ASP A 570 24.71 31.42 7.84
CA ASP A 570 23.73 31.48 6.75
C ASP A 570 24.37 31.83 5.39
N ASN A 571 25.63 32.31 5.35
CA ASN A 571 26.37 32.73 4.15
C ASN A 571 25.60 33.74 3.25
N ILE A 572 24.68 34.50 3.84
CA ILE A 572 23.83 35.46 3.11
C ILE A 572 24.61 36.76 2.88
N LEU A 573 25.49 37.11 3.82
CA LEU A 573 26.30 38.32 3.80
C LEU A 573 27.79 37.94 3.66
N ILE A 574 28.48 38.56 2.70
CA ILE A 574 29.91 38.37 2.43
C ILE A 574 30.66 39.62 2.88
N THR A 575 31.75 39.45 3.64
CA THR A 575 32.67 40.55 3.95
C THR A 575 33.69 40.71 2.83
N ILE A 576 33.71 41.87 2.15
CA ILE A 576 34.77 42.22 1.21
C ILE A 576 35.93 42.85 2.00
N GLY A 577 36.90 42.02 2.37
CA GLY A 577 38.23 42.48 2.80
C GLY A 577 39.09 42.75 1.58
N GLY A 578 39.85 43.85 1.58
CA GLY A 578 40.68 44.24 0.45
C GLY A 578 41.55 43.10 -0.08
N THR A 579 41.52 42.87 -1.39
CA THR A 579 42.38 41.90 -2.06
C THR A 579 43.84 42.35 -1.99
N GLY A 580 44.63 41.74 -1.12
CA GLY A 580 46.07 42.00 -0.99
C GLY A 580 46.68 41.16 0.13
N LEU A 581 47.95 40.77 -0.04
CA LEU A 581 48.73 39.80 0.74
C LEU A 581 49.00 40.13 2.24
N ASP A 582 48.23 41.01 2.87
CA ASP A 582 48.41 41.42 4.27
C ASP A 582 47.24 40.92 5.14
N ALA A 583 47.19 39.61 5.38
CA ALA A 583 46.26 38.97 6.30
C ALA A 583 46.77 39.03 7.75
N SER A 584 47.00 40.24 8.27
CA SER A 584 47.30 40.44 9.69
C SER A 584 46.95 41.86 10.16
N ALA A 585 45.67 42.13 10.36
CA ALA A 585 45.13 43.06 11.38
C ALA A 585 43.62 43.15 11.19
N ASP A 586 42.89 43.02 12.30
CA ASP A 586 41.47 43.34 12.41
C ASP A 586 41.17 44.74 11.82
N THR A 587 40.63 44.78 10.61
CA THR A 587 39.96 45.98 10.12
C THR A 587 38.60 46.02 10.81
N ALA A 588 38.47 46.90 11.80
CA ALA A 588 37.31 47.03 12.68
C ALA A 588 35.96 47.27 11.97
N ASP A 589 35.95 47.50 10.65
CA ASP A 589 34.74 47.72 9.85
C ASP A 589 34.86 47.09 8.45
N PRO A 590 34.61 45.78 8.29
CA PRO A 590 34.58 45.15 6.98
C PRO A 590 33.32 45.55 6.20
N TYR A 591 33.48 45.65 4.88
CA TYR A 591 32.41 45.95 3.95
C TYR A 591 31.49 44.74 3.75
N ILE A 592 30.17 44.92 3.83
CA ILE A 592 29.20 43.81 3.75
C ILE A 592 28.42 43.87 2.43
N VAL A 593 28.38 42.76 1.69
CA VAL A 593 27.60 42.61 0.46
C VAL A 593 26.72 41.36 0.53
N VAL A 594 25.49 41.45 0.05
CA VAL A 594 24.57 40.30 -0.04
C VAL A 594 25.05 39.33 -1.12
N HIS A 595 25.07 38.04 -0.82
CA HIS A 595 25.48 37.01 -1.78
C HIS A 595 24.56 37.03 -3.02
N PRO A 596 25.09 37.04 -4.26
CA PRO A 596 24.30 37.09 -5.51
C PRO A 596 23.28 35.96 -5.73
N ASN A 597 23.32 34.90 -4.92
CA ASN A 597 22.47 33.71 -5.06
C ASN A 597 21.35 33.68 -4.01
N TYR A 598 21.27 34.68 -3.13
CA TYR A 598 20.20 34.77 -2.15
C TYR A 598 18.92 35.29 -2.84
N VAL A 599 17.95 34.40 -3.00
CA VAL A 599 16.59 34.70 -3.48
C VAL A 599 15.64 34.25 -2.37
N GLU A 600 14.71 35.12 -1.96
CA GLU A 600 13.76 34.90 -0.85
C GLU A 600 12.92 33.62 -0.94
#